data_AF-A0A970I629-F1
#
_entry.id   AF-A0A970I629-F1
#
_cell.length_a   1.000
_cell.length_b   1.000
_cell.length_c   1.000
_cell.angle_alpha   90.00
_cell.angle_beta   90.00
_cell.angle_gamma   90.00
#
_symmetry.space_group_name_H-M   'P 1'
#
loop_
_entity.id
_entity.type
_entity.pdbx_description
1 polymer ?
#
loop_
_entity_poly.entity_id
_entity_poly.type
_entity_poly.pdbx_seq_one_letter_code
_entity_poly.pdbx_strand_id
1 'polypeptide(L)' 'SILKGWEPEKWIQFAWACGALATTMMTDYAQPADEEQVWSIWEGNARVRR' A
#
# COMPACT_ATOMS: atom_id res chain seq x y z
N SER A 1 6.92 -8.19 1.20
CA SER A 1 8.25 -7.62 0.86
C SER A 1 9.25 -8.74 0.68
N ILE A 2 10.49 -8.46 0.24
CA ILE A 2 11.60 -9.44 0.11
C ILE A 2 11.73 -10.36 1.34
N LEU A 3 11.47 -9.83 2.53
CA LEU A 3 11.49 -10.57 3.81
C LEU A 3 10.34 -11.58 3.97
N LYS A 4 9.26 -11.44 3.19
CA LYS A 4 8.10 -12.34 3.14
C LYS A 4 8.17 -13.34 1.96
N GLY A 5 9.26 -13.37 1.19
CA GLY A 5 9.44 -14.32 0.08
C GLY A 5 8.46 -14.12 -1.09
N TRP A 6 7.96 -12.91 -1.31
CA TRP A 6 7.04 -12.62 -2.42
C TRP A 6 7.74 -12.65 -3.78
N GLU A 7 6.98 -12.94 -4.83
CA GLU A 7 7.46 -12.76 -6.20
C GLU A 7 7.72 -11.28 -6.55
N PRO A 8 8.66 -10.98 -7.46
CA PRO A 8 9.06 -9.60 -7.79
C PRO A 8 7.91 -8.71 -8.25
N GLU A 9 6.93 -9.28 -8.96
CA GLU A 9 5.74 -8.55 -9.41
C GLU A 9 4.96 -7.97 -8.22
N LYS A 10 4.78 -8.78 -7.17
CA LYS A 10 4.08 -8.39 -5.96
C LYS A 10 4.81 -7.31 -5.18
N TRP A 11 6.13 -7.15 -5.37
CA TRP A 11 6.91 -6.05 -4.76
C TRP A 11 6.55 -4.72 -5.40
N ILE A 12 6.42 -4.69 -6.73
CA ILE A 12 6.11 -3.48 -7.48
C ILE A 12 4.68 -3.02 -7.15
N GLN A 13 3.72 -3.95 -7.10
CA GLN A 13 2.34 -3.66 -6.71
C GLN A 13 2.27 -3.04 -5.32
N PHE A 14 2.97 -3.64 -4.35
CA PHE A 14 3.00 -3.14 -2.98
C PHE A 14 3.69 -1.78 -2.87
N ALA A 15 4.80 -1.58 -3.58
CA ALA A 15 5.53 -0.31 -3.60
C ALA A 15 4.69 0.82 -4.22
N TRP A 16 4.01 0.54 -5.33
CA TRP A 16 3.10 1.49 -5.97
C TRP A 16 1.95 1.89 -5.05
N ALA A 17 1.32 0.91 -4.39
CA ALA A 17 0.21 1.18 -3.46
C ALA A 17 0.66 1.95 -2.22
N CYS A 18 1.86 1.68 -1.69
CA CYS A 18 2.46 2.48 -0.61
C CYS A 18 2.72 3.93 -1.06
N GLY A 19 3.22 4.13 -2.28
CA GLY A 19 3.42 5.47 -2.84
C GLY A 19 2.11 6.23 -3.03
N ALA A 20 1.07 5.54 -3.53
CA ALA A 20 -0.27 6.08 -3.64
C ALA A 20 -0.86 6.42 -2.26
N LEU A 21 -0.60 5.63 -1.23
CA LEU A 21 -1.01 5.97 0.14
C LEU A 21 -0.25 7.21 0.66
N ALA A 22 1.06 7.28 0.46
CA ALA A 22 1.88 8.40 0.93
C ALA A 22 1.43 9.75 0.36
N THR A 23 1.05 9.82 -0.93
CA THR A 23 0.59 11.08 -1.54
C THR A 23 -0.78 11.54 -1.02
N THR A 24 -1.57 10.64 -0.43
CA THR A 24 -2.87 11.01 0.17
C THR A 24 -2.73 11.52 1.61
N MET A 25 -1.54 11.45 2.20
CA MET A 25 -1.29 11.91 3.55
C MET A 25 -0.68 13.31 3.55
N MET A 26 -1.04 14.10 4.57
CA MET A 26 -0.45 15.43 4.80
C MET A 26 1.00 15.35 5.32
N THR A 27 1.40 14.17 5.79
CA THR A 27 2.73 13.87 6.30
C THR A 27 3.53 13.14 5.23
N ASP A 28 4.85 13.39 5.14
CA ASP A 28 5.77 12.76 4.18
C ASP A 28 6.01 11.25 4.40
N TYR A 29 5.18 10.61 5.22
CA TYR A 29 5.23 9.18 5.51
C TYR A 29 3.81 8.60 5.51
N ALA A 30 3.67 7.41 4.94
CA ALA A 30 2.44 6.64 4.98
C ALA A 30 2.27 5.98 6.36
N GLN A 31 1.08 6.11 6.94
CA GLN A 31 0.64 5.38 8.14
C GLN A 31 -0.50 4.43 7.77
N PRO A 32 -0.21 3.30 7.09
CA PRO A 32 -1.22 2.27 6.87
C PRO A 32 -1.68 1.70 8.22
N ALA A 33 -2.99 1.59 8.42
CA ALA A 33 -3.60 0.95 9.58
C ALA A 33 -3.29 -0.56 9.62
N ASP A 34 -3.22 -1.18 8.44
CA ASP A 34 -2.85 -2.58 8.23
C ASP A 34 -2.34 -2.80 6.79
N GLU A 35 -1.87 -4.02 6.50
CA GLU A 35 -1.41 -4.38 5.16
C GLU A 35 -2.57 -4.47 4.14
N GLU A 36 -3.78 -4.76 4.61
CA GLU A 36 -4.99 -4.87 3.79
C GLU A 36 -5.38 -3.52 3.20
N GLN A 37 -5.13 -2.42 3.91
CA GLN A 37 -5.30 -1.06 3.39
C GLN A 37 -4.42 -0.81 2.17
N VAL A 38 -3.16 -1.25 2.18
CA VAL A 38 -2.26 -1.10 1.03
C VAL A 38 -2.77 -1.92 -0.15
N TRP A 39 -3.22 -3.16 0.09
CA TRP A 39 -3.79 -4.01 -0.95
C TRP A 39 -5.11 -3.47 -1.50
N SER A 40 -5.96 -2.86 -0.66
CA SER A 40 -7.21 -2.22 -1.09
C SER A 40 -6.97 -1.08 -2.08
N ILE A 41 -5.85 -0.35 -1.95
CA ILE A 41 -5.46 0.72 -2.88
C ILE A 41 -5.04 0.11 -4.23
N TRP A 42 -4.29 -0.98 -4.22
CA TRP A 42 -3.93 -1.72 -5.43
C TRP A 42 -5.16 -2.28 -6.15
N GLU A 43 -6.13 -2.84 -5.41
CA GLU A 43 -7.39 -3.37 -5.94
C GLU A 43 -8.36 -2.27 -6.43
N GLY A 44 -7.99 -0.99 -6.35
CA GLY A 44 -8.81 0.14 -6.79
C GLY A 44 -9.90 0.55 -5.80
N ASN A 45 -9.85 0.01 -4.58
CA ASN A 45 -10.80 0.26 -3.49
C ASN A 45 -10.14 1.08 -2.38
N ALA A 46 -9.54 2.23 -2.73
CA ALA A 46 -8.90 3.15 -1.80
C ALA A 46 -9.88 3.86 -0.83
N ARG A 47 -11.14 3.40 -0.74
CA ARG A 47 -12.12 3.93 0.21
C ARG A 47 -11.78 3.45 1.61
N VAL A 48 -11.52 4.39 2.50
CA VAL A 48 -11.38 4.15 3.94
C VAL A 48 -12.59 3.35 4.45
N ARG A 49 -12.36 2.08 4.81
CA ARG A 49 -13.25 1.37 5.72
C ARG A 49 -12.98 1.90 7.13
N ARG A 50 -14.05 2.31 7.80
CA ARG A 50 -14.05 2.91 9.14
C ARG A 50 -14.90 2.05 10.06
#